data_AF-A0A5T0XX09-F1
#
_entry.id   AF-A0A5T0XX09-F1
#
_cell.length_a   1.000
_cell.length_b   1.000
_cell.length_c   1.000
_cell.angle_alpha   90.00
_cell.angle_beta   90.00
_cell.angle_gamma   90.00
#
_symmetry.space_group_name_H-M   'P 1'
#
loop_
_entity.id
_entity.type
_entity.pdbx_description
1 polymer ?
#
loop_
_entity_poly.entity_id
_entity_poly.type
_entity_poly.pdbx_seq_one_letter_code
_entity_poly.pdbx_strand_id
1 'polypeptide(L)'
;MTPQVKINKPSWQEVQNYLKLDEHYALQESALRKLFTKTYPKNDDIDDILIKASSLNDFYSTNIFSIFPVAKHIKNLKIDEKLKNKDLSLVSKIANIKINGVDKNFYSFASKYCSHHQPLFFPIYDCYVDKVLTYFQNKNNFYNFEFNLKNYEIFCDVINKFIDYYELNNFNIKEIDKYLWQLGKVAFPRNYKKQSNKKHNLYK
;
A
#
# COMPACT_ATOMS: atom_id res chain seq x y z
N MET A 1 16.53 -11.88 1.46
CA MET A 1 16.75 -11.55 0.03
C MET A 1 17.91 -10.57 -0.05
N THR A 2 18.87 -10.80 -0.94
CA THR A 2 20.03 -9.91 -1.12
C THR A 2 19.63 -8.72 -1.99
N PRO A 3 19.90 -7.47 -1.58
CA PRO A 3 19.61 -6.31 -2.41
C PRO A 3 20.53 -6.28 -3.65
N GLN A 4 20.02 -5.78 -4.77
CA GLN A 4 20.79 -5.64 -6.02
C GLN A 4 21.65 -4.37 -6.07
N VAL A 5 21.38 -3.43 -5.17
CA VAL A 5 22.18 -2.21 -4.98
C VAL A 5 22.54 -2.03 -3.51
N LYS A 6 23.54 -1.20 -3.24
CA LYS A 6 23.85 -0.79 -1.87
C LYS A 6 22.68 0.02 -1.30
N ILE A 7 22.15 -0.42 -0.16
CA ILE A 7 21.13 0.31 0.60
C ILE A 7 21.83 1.14 1.68
N ASN A 8 21.69 2.46 1.62
CA ASN A 8 22.19 3.38 2.63
C ASN A 8 21.34 3.30 3.91
N LYS A 9 21.90 3.77 5.03
CA LYS A 9 21.13 3.93 6.27
C LYS A 9 20.05 5.01 6.04
N PRO A 10 18.79 4.76 6.42
CA PRO A 10 17.75 5.78 6.39
C PRO A 10 18.19 7.00 7.20
N SER A 11 17.96 8.18 6.62
CA SER A 11 18.29 9.48 7.18
C SER A 11 17.44 10.54 6.48
N TRP A 12 17.43 11.76 7.02
CA TRP A 12 16.76 12.89 6.39
C TRP A 12 17.10 13.06 4.90
N GLN A 13 18.41 13.08 4.60
CA GLN A 13 18.89 13.27 3.23
C GLN A 13 18.48 12.11 2.32
N GLU A 14 18.54 10.89 2.84
CA GLU A 14 18.19 9.70 2.06
C GLU A 14 16.70 9.69 1.71
N VAL A 15 15.82 9.97 2.68
CA VAL A 15 14.38 10.07 2.41
C VAL A 15 14.11 11.13 1.35
N GLN A 16 14.67 12.33 1.48
CA GLN A 16 14.52 13.42 0.50
C GLN A 16 14.92 13.02 -0.92
N ASN A 17 16.03 12.29 -1.08
CA ASN A 17 16.48 11.80 -2.39
C ASN A 17 15.43 10.92 -3.09
N TYR A 18 14.68 10.13 -2.31
CA TYR A 18 13.64 9.22 -2.78
C TYR A 18 12.23 9.82 -2.73
N LEU A 19 12.05 11.10 -2.41
CA LEU A 19 10.73 11.75 -2.49
C LEU A 19 10.40 12.23 -3.90
N LYS A 20 11.34 12.27 -4.84
CA LYS A 20 11.05 12.60 -6.25
C LYS A 20 10.46 11.37 -6.95
N LEU A 21 9.28 11.51 -7.55
CA LEU A 21 8.70 10.47 -8.40
C LEU A 21 8.99 10.79 -9.85
N ASP A 22 9.03 9.73 -10.65
CA ASP A 22 8.78 9.85 -12.08
C ASP A 22 7.41 10.51 -12.33
N GLU A 23 7.33 11.31 -13.39
CA GLU A 23 6.16 12.12 -13.75
C GLU A 23 4.88 11.27 -13.83
N HIS A 24 4.97 10.07 -14.40
CA HIS A 24 3.83 9.17 -14.52
C HIS A 24 3.21 8.83 -13.15
N TYR A 25 4.03 8.42 -12.18
CA TYR A 25 3.53 8.09 -10.84
C TYR A 25 3.04 9.33 -10.09
N ALA A 26 3.67 10.48 -10.29
CA ALA A 26 3.24 11.73 -9.68
C ALA A 26 1.83 12.15 -10.15
N LEU A 27 1.54 12.00 -11.44
CA LEU A 27 0.23 12.30 -12.01
C LEU A 27 -0.85 11.33 -11.54
N GLN A 28 -0.57 10.02 -11.51
CA GLN A 28 -1.48 9.01 -10.98
C GLN A 28 -1.84 9.27 -9.51
N GLU A 29 -0.83 9.58 -8.68
CA GLU A 29 -1.05 9.93 -7.27
C GLU A 29 -1.88 11.21 -7.10
N SER A 30 -1.63 12.23 -7.93
CA SER A 30 -2.40 13.47 -7.91
C SER A 30 -3.86 13.25 -8.31
N ALA A 31 -4.09 12.42 -9.34
CA ALA A 31 -5.42 12.06 -9.81
C ALA A 31 -6.22 11.28 -8.76
N LEU A 32 -5.61 10.26 -8.14
CA LEU A 32 -6.24 9.51 -7.05
C LEU A 32 -6.54 10.39 -5.85
N ARG A 33 -5.60 11.25 -5.43
CA ARG A 33 -5.84 12.21 -4.36
C ARG A 33 -7.05 13.09 -4.66
N LYS A 34 -7.15 13.66 -5.87
CA LYS A 34 -8.32 14.44 -6.28
C LYS A 34 -9.60 13.61 -6.20
N LEU A 35 -9.57 12.38 -6.73
CA LEU A 35 -10.72 11.47 -6.74
C LEU A 35 -11.22 11.16 -5.33
N PHE A 36 -10.34 10.79 -4.40
CA PHE A 36 -10.69 10.35 -3.04
C PHE A 36 -10.98 11.50 -2.07
N THR A 37 -10.48 12.71 -2.31
CA THR A 37 -10.59 13.82 -1.33
C THR A 37 -11.45 14.98 -1.82
N LYS A 38 -11.71 15.08 -3.12
CA LYS A 38 -12.49 16.19 -3.71
C LYS A 38 -13.69 15.71 -4.50
N THR A 39 -13.50 14.74 -5.40
CA THR A 39 -14.59 14.29 -6.29
C THR A 39 -15.57 13.37 -5.56
N TYR A 40 -15.08 12.31 -4.90
CA TYR A 40 -15.88 11.27 -4.26
C TYR A 40 -15.40 10.98 -2.82
N PRO A 41 -15.51 11.97 -1.90
CA PRO A 41 -14.92 11.86 -0.58
C PRO A 41 -15.57 10.81 0.34
N LYS A 42 -16.81 10.41 0.07
CA LYS A 42 -17.61 9.49 0.90
C LYS A 42 -17.66 8.07 0.33
N ASN A 43 -18.16 7.13 1.13
CA ASN A 43 -18.28 5.71 0.80
C ASN A 43 -19.72 5.20 1.01
N ASP A 44 -20.71 6.06 0.75
CA ASP A 44 -22.14 5.78 0.88
C ASP A 44 -22.84 5.55 -0.48
N ASP A 45 -22.27 6.04 -1.58
CA ASP A 45 -22.73 5.80 -2.94
C ASP A 45 -21.95 4.68 -3.66
N ILE A 46 -22.64 3.82 -4.41
CA ILE A 46 -21.99 2.66 -5.06
C ILE A 46 -21.19 3.04 -6.31
N ASP A 47 -21.64 4.03 -7.07
CA ASP A 47 -21.00 4.46 -8.32
C ASP A 47 -19.67 5.16 -7.99
N ASP A 48 -19.68 6.00 -6.96
CA ASP A 48 -18.50 6.66 -6.41
C ASP A 48 -17.44 5.64 -5.95
N ILE A 49 -17.85 4.59 -5.23
CA ILE A 49 -16.95 3.53 -4.75
C ILE A 49 -16.42 2.71 -5.93
N LEU A 50 -17.25 2.39 -6.94
CA LEU A 50 -16.82 1.66 -8.13
C LEU A 50 -15.73 2.41 -8.89
N ILE A 51 -15.90 3.73 -9.09
CA ILE A 51 -14.91 4.55 -9.79
C ILE A 51 -13.61 4.61 -8.96
N LYS A 52 -13.70 4.90 -7.66
CA LYS A 52 -12.54 4.92 -6.76
C LYS A 52 -11.77 3.60 -6.76
N ALA A 53 -12.47 2.49 -6.54
CA ALA A 53 -11.87 1.17 -6.46
C ALA A 53 -11.26 0.74 -7.81
N SER A 54 -11.90 1.05 -8.93
CA SER A 54 -11.39 0.72 -10.26
C SER A 54 -10.12 1.50 -10.59
N SER A 55 -10.14 2.83 -10.40
CA SER A 55 -8.95 3.68 -10.62
C SER A 55 -7.79 3.27 -9.72
N LEU A 56 -8.07 2.97 -8.45
CA LEU A 56 -7.04 2.53 -7.50
C LEU A 56 -6.44 1.18 -7.90
N ASN A 57 -7.29 0.21 -8.26
CA ASN A 57 -6.85 -1.13 -8.66
C ASN A 57 -5.95 -1.09 -9.90
N ASP A 58 -6.28 -0.23 -10.86
CA ASP A 58 -5.50 -0.05 -12.08
C ASP A 58 -4.14 0.61 -11.79
N PHE A 59 -4.14 1.79 -11.17
CA PHE A 59 -2.91 2.59 -10.96
C PHE A 59 -1.92 1.90 -10.03
N TYR A 60 -2.40 1.14 -9.04
CA TYR A 60 -1.54 0.35 -8.15
C TYR A 60 -1.36 -1.11 -8.59
N SER A 61 -1.98 -1.51 -9.71
CA SER A 61 -1.94 -2.88 -10.22
C SER A 61 -2.24 -3.93 -9.14
N THR A 62 -3.31 -3.73 -8.36
CA THR A 62 -3.66 -4.64 -7.25
C THR A 62 -4.22 -5.98 -7.74
N ASN A 63 -4.49 -6.10 -9.05
CA ASN A 63 -4.94 -7.31 -9.75
C ASN A 63 -6.26 -7.90 -9.22
N ILE A 64 -7.16 -7.03 -8.76
CA ILE A 64 -8.53 -7.44 -8.44
C ILE A 64 -9.29 -7.61 -9.75
N PHE A 65 -9.69 -8.85 -10.04
CA PHE A 65 -10.36 -9.19 -11.29
C PHE A 65 -11.79 -8.62 -11.40
N SER A 66 -12.54 -8.68 -10.31
CA SER A 66 -13.90 -8.13 -10.25
C SER A 66 -14.00 -7.12 -9.12
N ILE A 67 -14.14 -5.84 -9.49
CA ILE A 67 -14.23 -4.73 -8.53
C ILE A 67 -15.62 -4.64 -7.90
N PHE A 68 -16.67 -5.06 -8.61
CA PHE A 68 -18.04 -4.92 -8.13
C PHE A 68 -18.29 -5.55 -6.74
N PRO A 69 -17.89 -6.81 -6.45
CA PRO A 69 -18.02 -7.38 -5.12
C PRO A 69 -17.28 -6.57 -4.04
N VAL A 70 -16.09 -6.04 -4.37
CA VAL A 70 -15.29 -5.23 -3.45
C VAL A 70 -15.96 -3.89 -3.15
N ALA A 71 -16.50 -3.22 -4.17
CA ALA A 71 -17.23 -1.97 -3.99
C ALA A 71 -18.50 -2.16 -3.15
N LYS A 72 -19.28 -3.22 -3.43
CA LYS A 72 -20.47 -3.58 -2.64
C LYS A 72 -20.11 -3.88 -1.18
N HIS A 73 -19.00 -4.58 -0.95
CA HIS A 73 -18.48 -4.87 0.39
C HIS A 73 -18.13 -3.59 1.15
N ILE A 74 -17.35 -2.68 0.54
CA ILE A 74 -17.00 -1.38 1.12
C ILE A 74 -18.24 -0.58 1.51
N LYS A 75 -19.23 -0.49 0.61
CA LYS A 75 -20.50 0.20 0.87
C LYS A 75 -21.21 -0.37 2.09
N ASN A 76 -21.31 -1.69 2.18
CA ASN A 76 -22.00 -2.37 3.28
C ASN A 76 -21.31 -2.17 4.64
N LEU A 77 -19.98 -1.98 4.64
CA LEU A 77 -19.21 -1.73 5.85
C LEU A 77 -19.45 -0.34 6.47
N LYS A 78 -20.03 0.62 5.72
CA LYS A 78 -20.32 2.00 6.16
C LYS A 78 -19.10 2.65 6.82
N ILE A 79 -17.99 2.73 6.09
CA ILE A 79 -16.66 2.98 6.66
C ILE A 79 -16.36 4.45 7.01
N ASP A 80 -17.17 5.42 6.58
CA ASP A 80 -16.82 6.84 6.66
C ASP A 80 -16.58 7.34 8.10
N GLU A 81 -17.42 6.93 9.06
CA GLU A 81 -17.23 7.31 10.47
C GLU A 81 -15.94 6.70 11.04
N LYS A 82 -15.68 5.44 10.73
CA LYS A 82 -14.46 4.74 11.15
C LYS A 82 -13.21 5.31 10.51
N LEU A 83 -13.28 5.76 9.25
CA LEU A 83 -12.18 6.48 8.58
C LEU A 83 -11.88 7.79 9.31
N LYS A 84 -12.92 8.55 9.68
CA LYS A 84 -12.77 9.79 10.45
C LYS A 84 -12.13 9.54 11.82
N ASN A 85 -12.49 8.42 12.45
CA ASN A 85 -11.93 8.00 13.74
C ASN A 85 -10.59 7.26 13.63
N LYS A 86 -10.04 7.12 12.41
CA LYS A 86 -8.75 6.47 12.13
C LYS A 86 -8.69 5.02 12.64
N ASP A 87 -9.81 4.31 12.55
CA ASP A 87 -9.92 2.92 12.97
C ASP A 87 -9.11 2.00 12.04
N LEU A 88 -7.94 1.56 12.51
CA LEU A 88 -7.01 0.71 11.76
C LEU A 88 -7.61 -0.65 11.38
N SER A 89 -8.63 -1.12 12.12
CA SER A 89 -9.30 -2.40 11.82
C SER A 89 -10.03 -2.38 10.47
N LEU A 90 -10.29 -1.19 9.89
CA LEU A 90 -10.88 -1.04 8.57
C LEU A 90 -10.09 -1.76 7.48
N VAL A 91 -8.76 -1.74 7.53
CA VAL A 91 -7.95 -2.39 6.50
C VAL A 91 -8.22 -3.89 6.47
N SER A 92 -8.27 -4.55 7.63
CA SER A 92 -8.60 -5.97 7.70
C SER A 92 -10.05 -6.25 7.27
N LYS A 93 -11.01 -5.39 7.67
CA LYS A 93 -12.42 -5.53 7.30
C LYS A 93 -12.65 -5.39 5.80
N ILE A 94 -11.99 -4.43 5.14
CA ILE A 94 -12.07 -4.22 3.69
C ILE A 94 -11.33 -5.33 2.93
N ALA A 95 -10.17 -5.77 3.44
CA ALA A 95 -9.35 -6.77 2.79
C ALA A 95 -10.03 -8.13 2.70
N ASN A 96 -10.69 -8.57 3.77
CA ASN A 96 -11.29 -9.89 3.85
C ASN A 96 -12.72 -9.86 3.28
N ILE A 97 -12.90 -10.52 2.13
CA ILE A 97 -14.18 -10.60 1.42
C ILE A 97 -14.42 -12.04 0.96
N LYS A 98 -15.68 -12.47 0.99
CA LYS A 98 -16.11 -13.75 0.40
C LYS A 98 -16.74 -13.50 -0.96
N ILE A 99 -16.16 -14.07 -2.02
CA ILE A 99 -16.65 -13.96 -3.40
C ILE A 99 -16.99 -15.36 -3.89
N ASN A 100 -18.27 -15.61 -4.23
CA ASN A 100 -18.76 -16.92 -4.67
C ASN A 100 -18.37 -18.06 -3.71
N GLY A 101 -18.51 -17.82 -2.40
CA GLY A 101 -18.16 -18.79 -1.36
C GLY A 101 -16.67 -18.91 -1.05
N VAL A 102 -15.78 -18.29 -1.84
CA VAL A 102 -14.32 -18.35 -1.65
C VAL A 102 -13.84 -17.12 -0.89
N ASP A 103 -13.11 -17.34 0.20
CA ASP A 103 -12.45 -16.26 0.93
C ASP A 103 -11.29 -15.68 0.11
N LYS A 104 -11.30 -14.35 -0.03
CA LYS A 104 -10.27 -13.55 -0.69
C LYS A 104 -9.75 -12.52 0.30
N ASN A 105 -8.45 -12.25 0.19
CA ASN A 105 -7.80 -11.24 0.99
C ASN A 105 -7.09 -10.23 0.07
N PHE A 106 -7.62 -9.01 0.02
CA PHE A 106 -7.11 -7.89 -0.77
C PHE A 106 -6.38 -6.86 0.10
N TYR A 107 -5.53 -7.31 1.02
CA TYR A 107 -4.81 -6.47 2.00
C TYR A 107 -4.07 -5.26 1.40
N SER A 108 -3.33 -5.49 0.32
CA SER A 108 -2.59 -4.43 -0.40
C SER A 108 -3.53 -3.36 -0.97
N PHE A 109 -4.70 -3.76 -1.46
CA PHE A 109 -5.72 -2.82 -1.94
C PHE A 109 -6.38 -2.07 -0.78
N ALA A 110 -6.77 -2.77 0.28
CA ALA A 110 -7.45 -2.19 1.43
C ALA A 110 -6.61 -1.09 2.13
N SER A 111 -5.31 -1.35 2.33
CA SER A 111 -4.40 -0.34 2.90
C SER A 111 -4.29 0.91 2.02
N LYS A 112 -4.21 0.75 0.70
CA LYS A 112 -4.20 1.87 -0.26
C LYS A 112 -5.52 2.63 -0.25
N TYR A 113 -6.65 1.94 -0.21
CA TYR A 113 -7.96 2.55 -0.18
C TYR A 113 -8.13 3.44 1.06
N CYS A 114 -7.74 2.96 2.23
CA CYS A 114 -7.73 3.76 3.46
C CYS A 114 -6.72 4.91 3.40
N SER A 115 -5.51 4.67 2.89
CA SER A 115 -4.47 5.70 2.75
C SER A 115 -4.90 6.86 1.85
N HIS A 116 -5.58 6.60 0.73
CA HIS A 116 -6.08 7.70 -0.12
C HIS A 116 -7.20 8.53 0.52
N HIS A 117 -7.93 7.97 1.51
CA HIS A 117 -8.85 8.72 2.34
C HIS A 117 -8.15 9.47 3.49
N GLN A 118 -7.15 8.87 4.13
CA GLN A 118 -6.47 9.37 5.33
C GLN A 118 -4.95 9.13 5.25
N PRO A 119 -4.23 9.87 4.38
CA PRO A 119 -2.84 9.54 3.99
C PRO A 119 -1.79 9.72 5.09
N LEU A 120 -2.14 10.43 6.16
CA LEU A 120 -1.24 10.67 7.28
C LEU A 120 -1.36 9.59 8.38
N PHE A 121 -2.36 8.71 8.28
CA PHE A 121 -2.69 7.75 9.35
C PHE A 121 -2.68 6.29 8.90
N PHE A 122 -2.85 6.03 7.60
CA PHE A 122 -2.89 4.67 7.06
C PHE A 122 -1.68 4.43 6.15
N PRO A 123 -0.60 3.83 6.66
CA PRO A 123 0.53 3.40 5.84
C PRO A 123 0.08 2.41 4.76
N ILE A 124 0.68 2.51 3.58
CA ILE A 124 0.41 1.62 2.45
C ILE A 124 1.23 0.35 2.60
N TYR A 125 0.54 -0.79 2.68
CA TYR A 125 1.21 -2.06 2.54
C TYR A 125 1.50 -2.37 1.07
N ASP A 126 2.75 -2.70 0.76
CA ASP A 126 3.17 -3.30 -0.50
C ASP A 126 4.34 -4.27 -0.27
N CYS A 127 4.53 -5.21 -1.20
CA CYS A 127 5.64 -6.17 -1.14
C CYS A 127 7.04 -5.52 -1.14
N TYR A 128 7.20 -4.32 -1.71
CA TYR A 128 8.47 -3.60 -1.65
C TYR A 128 8.73 -3.02 -0.25
N VAL A 129 7.68 -2.47 0.38
CA VAL A 129 7.76 -1.94 1.76
C VAL A 129 8.13 -3.05 2.74
N ASP A 130 7.45 -4.20 2.65
CA ASP A 130 7.73 -5.39 3.46
C ASP A 130 9.20 -5.84 3.33
N LYS A 131 9.72 -5.92 2.09
CA LYS A 131 11.13 -6.28 1.85
C LYS A 131 12.12 -5.29 2.46
N VAL A 132 11.85 -3.99 2.38
CA VAL A 132 12.73 -2.96 2.94
C VAL A 132 12.73 -3.02 4.47
N LEU A 133 11.55 -3.14 5.10
CA LEU A 133 11.44 -3.27 6.55
C LEU A 133 12.15 -4.55 7.04
N THR A 134 11.91 -5.68 6.38
CA THR A 134 12.60 -6.94 6.68
C THR A 134 14.12 -6.83 6.50
N TYR A 135 14.60 -6.10 5.49
CA TYR A 135 16.03 -5.89 5.30
C TYR A 135 16.66 -5.12 6.48
N PHE A 136 16.04 -4.02 6.90
CA PHE A 136 16.55 -3.22 8.00
C PHE A 136 16.39 -3.90 9.36
N GLN A 137 15.37 -4.74 9.53
CA GLN A 137 15.24 -5.59 10.70
C GLN A 137 16.47 -6.49 10.83
N ASN A 138 16.81 -7.23 9.77
CA ASN A 138 17.95 -8.14 9.78
C ASN A 138 19.31 -7.43 9.90
N LYS A 139 19.44 -6.23 9.32
CA LYS A 139 20.69 -5.48 9.30
C LYS A 139 20.98 -4.73 10.59
N ASN A 140 19.94 -4.14 11.19
CA ASN A 140 20.08 -3.18 12.28
C ASN A 140 19.35 -3.59 13.56
N ASN A 141 18.53 -4.66 13.53
CA ASN A 141 17.69 -5.11 14.64
C ASN A 141 16.87 -3.96 15.25
N PHE A 142 16.34 -3.06 14.40
CA PHE A 142 15.66 -1.84 14.87
C PHE A 142 14.40 -2.16 15.68
N TYR A 143 13.72 -3.26 15.35
CA TYR A 143 12.56 -3.77 16.06
C TYR A 143 12.40 -5.26 15.75
N ASN A 144 12.03 -6.07 16.74
CA ASN A 144 11.81 -7.50 16.54
C ASN A 144 10.33 -7.76 16.29
N PHE A 145 9.97 -8.10 15.05
CA PHE A 145 8.61 -8.40 14.63
C PHE A 145 8.55 -9.65 13.75
N GLU A 146 7.37 -10.25 13.65
CA GLU A 146 7.15 -11.37 12.73
C GLU A 146 7.24 -10.89 11.28
N PHE A 147 7.96 -11.65 10.43
CA PHE A 147 8.15 -11.33 9.02
C PHE A 147 6.85 -11.22 8.19
N ASN A 148 5.70 -11.62 8.74
CA ASN A 148 4.41 -11.54 8.06
C ASN A 148 3.59 -10.33 8.56
N LEU A 149 3.85 -9.16 7.99
CA LEU A 149 3.21 -7.88 8.30
C LEU A 149 1.73 -7.76 7.82
N LYS A 150 0.99 -8.88 7.83
CA LYS A 150 -0.44 -8.94 7.45
C LYS A 150 -1.40 -8.59 8.58
N ASN A 151 -0.90 -8.41 9.80
CA ASN A 151 -1.62 -7.70 10.84
C ASN A 151 -1.36 -6.19 10.67
N TYR A 152 -2.41 -5.42 10.36
CA TYR A 152 -2.27 -4.01 10.03
C TYR A 152 -1.84 -3.13 11.21
N GLU A 153 -2.25 -3.46 12.43
CA GLU A 153 -1.84 -2.73 13.63
C GLU A 153 -0.35 -2.95 13.91
N ILE A 154 0.11 -4.20 13.80
CA ILE A 154 1.55 -4.54 13.90
C ILE A 154 2.32 -3.83 12.79
N PHE A 155 1.80 -3.81 11.56
CA PHE A 155 2.44 -3.09 10.46
C PHE A 155 2.57 -1.58 10.74
N CYS A 156 1.53 -0.95 11.27
CA CYS A 156 1.59 0.46 11.67
C CYS A 156 2.64 0.69 12.78
N ASP A 157 2.71 -0.19 13.79
CA ASP A 157 3.73 -0.10 14.84
C ASP A 157 5.14 -0.26 14.26
N VAL A 158 5.36 -1.22 13.35
CA VAL A 158 6.66 -1.40 12.67
C VAL A 158 7.08 -0.16 11.91
N ILE A 159 6.15 0.51 11.21
CA ILE A 159 6.43 1.79 10.53
C ILE A 159 6.83 2.86 11.54
N ASN A 160 6.11 3.01 12.65
CA ASN A 160 6.44 3.98 13.68
C ASN A 160 7.81 3.69 14.33
N LYS A 161 8.10 2.43 14.65
CA LYS A 161 9.41 2.02 15.17
C LYS A 161 10.54 2.26 14.17
N PHE A 162 10.27 2.08 12.89
CA PHE A 162 11.23 2.43 11.84
C PHE A 162 11.49 3.95 11.82
N ILE A 163 10.45 4.77 11.88
CA ILE A 163 10.56 6.23 11.92
C ILE A 163 11.36 6.68 13.14
N ASP A 164 11.02 6.17 14.33
CA ASP A 164 11.68 6.52 15.59
C ASP A 164 13.17 6.13 15.57
N TYR A 165 13.48 4.89 15.20
CA TYR A 165 14.84 4.37 15.23
C TYR A 165 15.80 5.12 14.29
N TYR A 166 15.30 5.60 13.15
CA TYR A 166 16.08 6.37 12.18
C TYR A 166 15.89 7.89 12.30
N GLU A 167 15.22 8.36 13.36
CA GLU A 167 14.99 9.78 13.64
C GLU A 167 14.30 10.53 12.48
N LEU A 168 13.33 9.88 11.83
CA LEU A 168 12.62 10.38 10.64
C LEU A 168 11.32 11.14 10.96
N ASN A 169 11.16 11.61 12.20
CA ASN A 169 9.94 12.25 12.72
C ASN A 169 9.53 13.52 11.97
N ASN A 170 10.43 14.10 11.18
CA ASN A 170 10.17 15.25 10.34
C ASN A 170 9.42 14.91 9.04
N PHE A 171 9.20 13.63 8.74
CA PHE A 171 8.42 13.17 7.58
C PHE A 171 7.09 12.61 8.03
N ASN A 172 6.06 12.82 7.22
CA ASN A 172 4.78 12.17 7.46
C ASN A 172 4.75 10.73 6.89
N ILE A 173 3.75 9.95 7.30
CA ILE A 173 3.56 8.56 6.86
C ILE A 173 3.58 8.42 5.32
N LYS A 174 2.95 9.35 4.58
CA LYS A 174 2.92 9.29 3.11
C LYS A 174 4.32 9.44 2.50
N GLU A 175 5.16 10.28 3.08
CA GLU A 175 6.56 10.45 2.65
C GLU A 175 7.41 9.22 2.97
N ILE A 176 7.18 8.61 4.13
CA ILE A 176 7.84 7.37 4.54
C ILE A 176 7.44 6.20 3.63
N ASP A 177 6.15 6.01 3.37
CA ASP A 177 5.65 5.00 2.43
C ASP A 177 6.28 5.14 1.06
N LYS A 178 6.36 6.38 0.57
CA LYS A 178 6.97 6.71 -0.72
C LYS A 178 8.45 6.35 -0.74
N TYR A 179 9.20 6.71 0.31
CA TYR A 179 10.60 6.33 0.46
C TYR A 179 10.79 4.81 0.44
N LEU A 180 10.06 4.09 1.29
CA LEU A 180 10.16 2.63 1.42
C LEU A 180 9.82 1.94 0.09
N TRP A 181 8.78 2.39 -0.60
CA TRP A 181 8.38 1.83 -1.89
C TRP A 181 9.43 2.08 -2.98
N GLN A 182 9.93 3.31 -3.12
CA GLN A 182 10.94 3.64 -4.13
C GLN A 182 12.26 2.91 -3.87
N LEU A 183 12.74 2.90 -2.62
CA LEU A 183 13.92 2.14 -2.23
C LEU A 183 13.73 0.65 -2.53
N GLY A 184 12.57 0.09 -2.19
CA GLY A 184 12.29 -1.33 -2.43
C GLY A 184 12.24 -1.69 -3.91
N LYS A 185 11.71 -0.81 -4.78
CA LYS A 185 11.76 -1.00 -6.24
C LYS A 185 13.19 -1.07 -6.78
N VAL A 186 14.07 -0.18 -6.31
CA VAL A 186 15.47 -0.11 -6.76
C VAL A 186 16.28 -1.27 -6.18
N ALA A 187 16.11 -1.58 -4.90
CA ALA A 187 16.89 -2.60 -4.21
C ALA A 187 16.43 -4.03 -4.48
N PHE A 188 15.14 -4.26 -4.74
CA PHE A 188 14.55 -5.58 -4.87
C PHE A 188 13.65 -5.74 -6.09
N PRO A 189 14.09 -5.36 -7.31
CA PRO A 189 13.25 -5.34 -8.50
C PRO A 189 12.66 -6.73 -8.79
N ARG A 190 11.43 -6.75 -9.30
CA ARG A 190 10.78 -8.00 -9.71
C ARG A 190 11.49 -8.55 -10.96
N ASN A 191 12.02 -9.76 -10.88
CA ASN A 191 12.57 -10.47 -12.04
C ASN A 191 11.43 -11.02 -12.92
N TYR A 192 11.02 -10.25 -13.93
CA TYR A 192 9.94 -10.64 -14.86
C TYR A 192 10.26 -11.84 -15.77
N LYS A 193 11.51 -12.33 -15.78
CA LYS A 193 12.00 -13.42 -16.66
C LYS A 193 11.33 -14.80 -16.49
N LYS A 194 10.43 -15.02 -15.52
CA LYS A 194 9.74 -16.31 -15.32
C LYS A 194 8.25 -16.35 -15.67
N GLN A 195 7.62 -15.23 -16.04
CA GLN A 195 6.17 -15.19 -16.33
C GLN A 195 5.81 -15.19 -17.82
N SER A 196 6.77 -14.92 -18.72
CA SER A 196 6.54 -14.93 -20.18
C SER A 196 6.30 -16.34 -20.74
N ASN A 197 6.82 -17.40 -20.12
CA ASN A 197 6.67 -18.77 -20.63
C ASN A 197 5.30 -19.42 -20.31
N LYS A 198 4.38 -18.73 -19.63
CA LYS A 198 3.01 -19.25 -19.39
C LYS A 198 1.92 -18.53 -20.18
N LYS A 199 2.19 -17.37 -20.78
CA LYS A 199 1.18 -16.61 -21.55
C LYS A 199 1.13 -16.97 -23.05
N HIS A 200 2.11 -17.71 -23.59
CA HIS A 200 2.16 -18.04 -25.01
C HIS A 200 1.40 -19.32 -25.43
N ASN A 201 0.77 -20.04 -24.49
CA ASN A 201 0.02 -21.28 -24.77
C ASN A 201 -1.49 -21.17 -24.49
N LEU A 202 -2.06 -19.96 -24.38
CA LEU A 202 -3.50 -19.76 -24.14
C LEU A 202 -4.23 -19.11 -25.33
N TYR A 203 -3.55 -18.96 -26.48
CA TYR A 203 -4.15 -18.50 -27.74
C TYR A 203 -3.59 -19.29 -28.94
N LYS A 204 -3.61 -20.62 -28.85
CA LYS A 204 -3.57 -21.52 -30.01
C LYS A 204 -4.69 -22.53 -29.87
#